data_AF-A0A949T8H4-F1
#
_entry.id   AF-A0A949T8H4-F1
#
_cell.length_a   1.000
_cell.length_b   1.000
_cell.length_c   1.000
_cell.angle_alpha   90.00
_cell.angle_beta   90.00
_cell.angle_gamma   90.00
#
_symmetry.space_group_name_H-M   'P 1'
#
loop_
_entity.id
_entity.type
_entity.pdbx_description
1 polymer ?
#
loop_
_entity_poly.entity_id
_entity_poly.type
_entity_poly.pdbx_seq_one_letter_code
_entity_poly.pdbx_strand_id
1 'polypeptide(L)' 'MMPFNEPLRECCPKCDWKSDVLMTSDVVYVFYGNCPKCGEETVTRKLSFVEKIQFSPFLKKFPKI' A
#
# COMPACT_ATOMS: atom_id res chain seq x y z
N MET A 1 -3.68 -2.65 20.60
CA MET A 1 -3.52 -2.17 19.21
C MET A 1 -4.42 -3.04 18.35
N MET A 2 -5.47 -2.50 17.73
CA MET A 2 -6.34 -3.32 16.88
C MET A 2 -5.56 -3.75 15.62
N PRO A 3 -5.67 -5.02 15.20
CA PRO A 3 -5.14 -5.43 13.90
C PRO A 3 -5.86 -4.64 12.81
N PHE A 4 -5.11 -4.15 11.82
CA PHE A 4 -5.69 -3.44 10.69
C PHE A 4 -6.69 -4.34 9.96
N ASN A 5 -8.00 -4.10 10.14
CA ASN A 5 -9.08 -4.84 9.44
C ASN A 5 -9.06 -4.62 7.92
N GLU A 6 -8.36 -3.60 7.42
CA GLU A 6 -8.23 -3.30 6.00
C GLU A 6 -6.76 -3.03 5.64
N PRO A 7 -6.29 -3.48 4.47
CA PRO A 7 -4.94 -3.19 3.99
C PRO A 7 -4.73 -1.68 3.80
N LEU A 8 -3.61 -1.19 4.28
CA LEU A 8 -3.14 0.19 4.10
C LEU A 8 -1.93 0.22 3.17
N ARG A 9 -1.68 1.41 2.60
CA ARG A 9 -0.53 1.67 1.73
C ARG A 9 0.17 2.95 2.15
N GLU A 10 1.49 2.90 2.20
CA GLU A 10 2.33 4.08 2.41
C GLU A 10 2.45 4.87 1.11
N CYS A 11 2.17 6.17 1.19
CA CYS A 11 2.15 7.08 0.05
C CYS A 11 2.85 8.40 0.40
N CYS A 12 3.50 9.01 -0.59
CA CYS A 12 4.04 10.35 -0.47
C CYS A 12 2.98 11.37 -0.95
N PRO A 13 2.62 12.38 -0.14
CA PRO A 13 1.64 13.39 -0.53
C PRO A 13 2.16 14.40 -1.56
N LYS A 14 3.48 14.48 -1.77
CA LYS A 14 4.12 15.49 -2.62
C LYS A 14 4.40 15.01 -4.05
N CYS A 15 4.84 13.77 -4.21
CA CYS A 15 5.23 13.20 -5.50
C CYS A 15 4.39 11.99 -5.91
N ASP A 16 3.32 11.70 -5.17
CA ASP A 16 2.40 10.58 -5.37
C ASP A 16 3.07 9.21 -5.46
N TRP A 17 4.29 9.07 -4.94
CA TRP A 17 4.92 7.77 -4.78
C TRP A 17 4.07 6.90 -3.85
N LYS A 18 3.99 5.60 -4.17
CA LYS A 18 3.26 4.62 -3.38
C LYS A 18 4.12 3.37 -3.20
N SER A 19 4.20 2.85 -1.99
CA SER A 19 4.92 1.60 -1.69
C SER A 19 4.29 0.42 -2.45
N ASP A 20 5.10 -0.51 -2.95
CA ASP A 20 4.58 -1.72 -3.61
C ASP A 20 4.07 -2.77 -2.61
N VAL A 21 4.34 -2.57 -1.32
CA VAL A 21 3.96 -3.45 -0.23
C VAL A 21 2.74 -2.89 0.50
N LEU A 22 1.77 -3.75 0.78
CA LEU A 22 0.61 -3.42 1.59
C LEU A 22 0.89 -3.71 3.07
N MET A 23 0.44 -2.82 3.93
CA MET A 23 0.45 -3.02 5.37
C MET A 23 -0.85 -3.72 5.78
N THR A 24 -0.75 -4.93 6.32
CA THR A 24 -1.86 -5.71 6.86
C THR A 24 -1.56 -6.13 8.30
N SER A 25 -2.57 -6.59 9.03
CA SER A 25 -2.41 -7.09 10.41
C SER A 25 -1.33 -8.17 10.56
N ASP A 26 -1.14 -8.96 9.51
CA ASP A 26 -0.32 -10.17 9.53
C ASP A 26 1.11 -9.92 9.04
N VAL A 27 1.38 -8.72 8.52
CA VAL A 27 2.67 -8.35 7.94
C VAL A 27 3.21 -7.15 8.70
N VAL A 28 4.16 -7.41 9.60
CA VAL A 28 4.98 -6.36 10.22
C VAL A 28 6.03 -5.96 9.18
N TYR A 29 5.91 -4.77 8.57
CA TYR A 29 6.92 -4.32 7.61
C TYR A 29 7.24 -2.82 7.63
N VAL A 30 8.44 -2.55 7.09
CA VAL A 30 9.21 -1.31 6.99
C VAL A 30 8.34 -0.13 6.59
N PHE A 31 8.00 0.69 7.57
CA PHE A 31 7.55 2.06 7.36
C PHE A 31 8.79 2.88 7.03
N TYR A 32 8.86 3.44 5.82
CA TYR A 32 10.02 4.23 5.43
C TYR A 32 10.09 5.55 6.20
N GLY A 33 8.95 6.10 6.60
CA GLY A 33 8.82 7.39 7.30
C GLY A 33 9.08 8.60 6.39
N ASN A 34 9.96 8.44 5.40
CA ASN A 34 10.28 9.43 4.40
C ASN A 34 10.21 8.81 3.00
N CYS A 35 9.77 9.60 2.03
CA CYS A 35 9.63 9.17 0.65
C CYS A 35 11.00 8.91 0.04
N PRO A 36 11.25 7.72 -0.56
CA PRO A 36 12.55 7.41 -1.16
C PRO A 36 12.87 8.26 -2.40
N LYS A 37 11.87 8.95 -2.99
CA LYS A 37 12.07 9.79 -4.16
C LYS A 37 12.37 11.25 -3.84
N CYS A 38 11.70 11.81 -2.83
CA CYS A 38 11.76 13.25 -2.56
C CYS A 38 12.09 13.61 -1.10
N GLY A 39 12.28 12.62 -0.22
CA GLY A 39 12.61 12.81 1.20
C GLY A 39 11.46 13.30 2.08
N GLU A 40 10.31 13.65 1.50
CA GLU A 40 9.13 14.14 2.23
C GLU A 40 8.51 13.07 3.12
N GLU A 41 7.94 13.46 4.26
CA GLU A 41 7.27 12.52 5.16
C GLU A 41 6.13 11.76 4.44
N THR A 42 6.09 10.44 4.64
CA THR A 42 5.09 9.56 4.06
C THR A 42 3.90 9.38 4.99
N VAL A 43 2.74 9.08 4.40
CA VAL A 43 1.49 8.84 5.13
C VAL A 43 0.88 7.51 4.73
N THR A 44 0.28 6.81 5.69
CA THR A 44 -0.51 5.60 5.42
C THR A 44 -1.93 5.96 5.04
N ARG A 45 -2.41 5.43 3.91
CA ARG A 45 -3.80 5.63 3.44
C ARG A 45 -4.46 4.29 3.12
N LYS A 46 -5.79 4.28 3.19
CA LYS A 46 -6.60 3.15 2.71
C LYS A 46 -6.47 3.02 1.20
N LEU A 47 -6.50 1.79 0.71
CA LEU A 47 -6.55 1.53 -0.73
C LEU A 47 -7.83 2.07 -1.35
N SER A 48 -7.69 2.70 -2.52
CA SER A 48 -8.84 3.03 -3.38
C SER A 48 -9.51 1.76 -3.91
N PHE A 49 -10.74 1.88 -4.41
CA PHE A 49 -11.47 0.75 -5.01
C PHE A 49 -10.65 0.05 -6.12
N VAL A 50 -10.00 0.83 -6.98
CA VAL A 50 -9.17 0.31 -8.08
C VAL A 50 -7.96 -0.45 -7.54
N GLU A 51 -7.30 0.07 -6.51
CA GLU A 51 -6.17 -0.63 -5.89
C GLU A 51 -6.61 -1.91 -5.18
N LYS A 52 -7.76 -1.90 -4.49
CA LYS A 52 -8.33 -3.11 -3.87
C LYS A 52 -8.57 -4.22 -4.92
N ILE A 53 -9.00 -3.84 -6.13
CA ILE A 53 -9.15 -4.75 -7.26
C ILE A 53 -7.78 -5.26 -7.74
N GLN A 54 -6.80 -4.37 -7.97
CA GLN A 54 -5.47 -4.74 -8.43
C GLN A 54 -4.75 -5.72 -7.50
N PHE A 55 -4.88 -5.51 -6.19
CA PHE A 55 -4.28 -6.38 -5.18
C PHE A 55 -5.15 -7.60 -4.83
N SER A 56 -6.35 -7.72 -5.43
CA SER A 56 -7.21 -8.87 -5.20
C SER A 56 -6.59 -10.15 -5.78
N PRO A 57 -6.41 -11.21 -4.96
CA PRO A 57 -5.87 -12.48 -5.44
C PRO A 57 -6.76 -13.17 -6.49
N PHE A 58 -8.05 -12.79 -6.58
CA PHE A 58 -8.96 -13.30 -7.60
C PHE A 58 -8.59 -12.88 -9.02
N LEU A 59 -7.98 -11.71 -9.20
CA LEU A 59 -7.64 -11.19 -10.53
C LEU A 59 -6.24 -11.60 -11.00
N LYS A 60 -5.34 -11.98 -10.08
CA LYS A 60 -4.05 -12.61 -10.43
C LYS A 60 -4.20 -14.01 -11.06
N LYS A 61 -5.40 -14.61 -11.00
CA LYS A 61 -5.71 -15.91 -11.61
C LYS A 61 -6.07 -15.84 -13.10
N PHE A 62 -6.20 -14.65 -13.69
CA PHE A 62 -6.32 -14.54 -15.14
C PHE A 62 -4.92 -14.41 -15.73
N PRO A 63 -4.36 -15.45 -16.37
CA PRO A 63 -3.14 -15.29 -17.12
C PRO A 63 -3.40 -14.25 -18.21
N LYS A 64 -2.46 -13.32 -18.38
CA LYS A 64 -2.47 -12.41 -19.54
C LYS A 64 -2.53 -13.28 -20.80
N ILE A 65 -3.62 -13.18 -21.54
CA ILE A 65 -3.75 -13.74 -22.90
C ILE A 65 -2.87 -12.92 -23.83
#